data_AF-A0A1F6DFY4-F1
#
_entry.id   AF-A0A1F6DFY4-F1
#
_cell.length_a   1.000
_cell.length_b   1.000
_cell.length_c   1.000
_cell.angle_alpha   90.00
_cell.angle_beta   90.00
_cell.angle_gamma   90.00
#
_symmetry.space_group_name_H-M   'P 1'
#
loop_
_entity.id
_entity.type
_entity.pdbx_description
1 polymer ?
#
loop_
_entity_poly.entity_id
_entity_poly.type
_entity_poly.pdbx_seq_one_letter_code
_entity_poly.pdbx_strand_id
1 'polypeptide(L)'
;MTLSFFARFFPVTVLAAFPMLAFAQAGSTSETVVFLFYGLIGFFGAASVIVFLWGFILYLVRIGTERREEGIHIMEWAIGLIITVIVLIGILRYVQS
;
A
#
# COMPACT_ATOMS: atom_id res chain seq x y z
N MET A 1 -13.36 11.36 -13.58
CA MET A 1 -13.86 10.31 -12.66
C MET A 1 -12.76 10.03 -11.62
N THR A 2 -12.60 10.89 -10.60
CA THR A 2 -11.32 10.90 -9.84
C THR A 2 -11.42 11.18 -8.34
N LEU A 3 -12.50 11.75 -7.80
CA LEU A 3 -12.58 12.06 -6.35
C LEU A 3 -13.32 11.01 -5.49
N SER A 4 -14.35 10.36 -6.05
CA SER A 4 -15.24 9.47 -5.26
C SER A 4 -14.61 8.14 -4.87
N PHE A 5 -13.60 7.67 -5.62
CA PHE A 5 -12.86 6.45 -5.29
C PHE A 5 -11.98 6.68 -4.06
N PHE A 6 -11.21 7.77 -4.03
CA PHE A 6 -10.33 8.12 -2.91
C PHE A 6 -11.11 8.37 -1.61
N ALA A 7 -12.25 9.06 -1.69
CA ALA A 7 -13.12 9.33 -0.53
C ALA A 7 -13.76 8.06 0.08
N ARG A 8 -13.98 7.01 -0.71
CA ARG A 8 -14.61 5.76 -0.25
C ARG A 8 -13.64 4.82 0.46
N PHE A 9 -12.34 4.89 0.15
CA PHE A 9 -11.29 4.11 0.83
C PHE A 9 -10.63 4.85 1.99
N PHE A 10 -10.78 6.18 2.05
CA PHE A 10 -10.32 7.02 3.16
C PHE A 10 -10.66 6.48 4.57
N PRO A 11 -11.90 6.03 4.87
CA PRO A 11 -12.21 5.50 6.20
C PRO A 11 -11.48 4.19 6.52
N VAL A 12 -11.23 3.34 5.53
CA VAL A 12 -10.52 2.06 5.71
C VAL A 12 -9.03 2.29 5.95
N THR A 13 -8.43 3.27 5.27
CA THR A 13 -7.04 3.66 5.50
C THR A 13 -6.82 4.28 6.88
N VAL A 14 -7.80 5.04 7.38
CA VAL A 14 -7.75 5.63 8.74
C VAL A 14 -7.90 4.55 9.82
N LEU A 15 -8.78 3.56 9.62
CA LEU A 15 -8.94 2.42 10.52
C LEU A 15 -7.72 1.48 10.53
N ALA A 16 -7.03 1.32 9.39
CA ALA A 16 -5.78 0.55 9.33
C ALA A 16 -4.60 1.26 10.02
N ALA A 17 -4.64 2.59 10.14
CA ALA A 17 -3.62 3.39 10.82
C ALA A 17 -3.81 3.47 12.34
N PHE A 18 -4.96 3.03 12.86
CA PHE A 18 -5.31 3.10 14.29
C PHE A 18 -4.31 2.40 15.23
N PRO A 19 -3.75 1.23 14.90
CA PRO A 19 -2.72 0.59 15.73
C PRO A 19 -1.46 1.44 15.87
N MET A 20 -1.10 2.22 14.84
CA MET A 20 0.13 3.03 14.86
C MET A 20 0.04 4.23 15.82
N LEU A 21 -1.18 4.71 16.12
CA LEU A 21 -1.39 5.82 17.07
C LEU A 21 -1.28 5.37 18.54
N ALA A 22 -1.49 4.09 18.83
CA ALA A 22 -1.53 3.57 20.20
C ALA A 22 -0.15 3.30 20.83
N PHE A 23 0.92 3.20 20.03
CA PHE A 23 2.26 2.80 20.49
C PHE A 23 3.29 3.95 20.55
N ALA A 24 2.85 5.20 20.46
CA ALA A 24 3.73 6.38 20.45
C ALA A 24 4.40 6.74 21.79
N GLN A 25 4.24 5.93 22.85
CA GLN A 25 4.85 6.15 24.16
C GLN A 25 5.89 5.06 24.45
N ALA A 26 7.16 5.46 24.57
CA ALA A 26 8.31 4.71 25.14
C ALA A 26 9.38 4.12 24.17
N GLY A 27 9.75 4.84 23.11
CA GLY A 27 10.95 4.52 22.30
C GLY A 27 11.88 5.72 22.11
N SER A 28 13.17 5.48 21.89
CA SER A 28 14.09 6.53 21.42
C SER A 28 13.63 7.07 20.05
N THR A 29 14.01 8.29 19.68
CA THR A 29 13.62 8.87 18.36
C THR A 29 14.02 7.96 17.20
N SER A 30 15.16 7.25 17.31
CA SER A 30 15.63 6.26 16.35
C SER A 30 14.68 5.04 16.25
N GLU A 31 14.28 4.49 17.38
CA GLU A 31 13.35 3.34 17.43
C GLU A 31 11.97 3.69 16.87
N THR A 32 11.49 4.91 17.12
CA THR A 32 10.22 5.39 16.59
C THR A 32 10.26 5.50 15.06
N VAL A 33 11.36 6.02 14.50
CA VAL A 33 11.56 6.11 13.05
C VAL A 33 11.59 4.70 12.43
N VAL A 34 12.38 3.79 12.98
CA VAL A 34 12.47 2.40 12.52
C VAL A 34 11.11 1.69 12.56
N PHE A 35 10.35 1.87 13.64
CA PHE A 35 9.00 1.31 13.77
C PHE A 35 8.04 1.85 12.70
N LEU A 36 8.06 3.16 12.45
CA LEU A 36 7.23 3.77 11.40
C LEU A 36 7.56 3.20 10.02
N PHE A 37 8.84 3.02 9.71
CA PHE A 37 9.24 2.40 8.44
C PHE A 37 8.73 0.97 8.30
N TYR A 38 8.81 0.13 9.34
CA TYR A 38 8.21 -1.21 9.31
C TYR A 38 6.69 -1.15 9.08
N GLY A 39 6.00 -0.23 9.75
CA GLY A 39 4.57 0.00 9.56
C GLY A 39 4.22 0.40 8.12
N LEU A 40 4.96 1.35 7.55
CA LEU A 40 4.76 1.81 6.16
C LEU A 40 5.07 0.70 5.15
N ILE A 41 6.16 -0.04 5.33
CA ILE A 41 6.54 -1.17 4.46
C ILE A 41 5.43 -2.22 4.48
N GLY A 42 4.94 -2.59 5.66
CA GLY A 42 3.85 -3.55 5.81
C GLY A 42 2.55 -3.05 5.17
N PHE A 43 2.19 -1.79 5.41
CA PHE A 43 0.97 -1.18 4.87
C PHE A 43 1.00 -1.11 3.34
N PHE A 44 2.06 -0.54 2.75
CA PHE A 44 2.17 -0.43 1.29
C PHE A 44 2.35 -1.81 0.63
N GLY A 45 3.02 -2.76 1.30
CA GLY A 45 3.11 -4.15 0.85
C GLY A 45 1.75 -4.84 0.82
N ALA A 46 0.94 -4.70 1.88
CA ALA A 46 -0.41 -5.25 1.90
C ALA A 46 -1.32 -4.56 0.87
N ALA A 47 -1.23 -3.24 0.75
CA ALA A 47 -2.00 -2.46 -0.22
C ALA A 47 -1.67 -2.88 -1.66
N SER A 48 -0.40 -3.12 -2.00
CA SER A 48 -0.01 -3.55 -3.34
C SER A 48 -0.64 -4.89 -3.71
N VAL A 49 -0.65 -5.86 -2.78
CA VAL A 49 -1.28 -7.17 -2.98
C VAL A 49 -2.79 -7.01 -3.18
N ILE A 50 -3.47 -6.21 -2.35
CA ILE A 50 -4.91 -5.99 -2.47
C ILE A 50 -5.26 -5.36 -3.82
N VAL A 51 -4.53 -4.31 -4.23
CA VAL A 51 -4.74 -3.63 -5.52
C VAL A 51 -4.45 -4.57 -6.68
N PHE A 52 -3.38 -5.37 -6.60
CA PHE A 52 -3.04 -6.36 -7.61
C PHE A 52 -4.14 -7.41 -7.77
N LEU A 53 -4.60 -8.01 -6.66
CA LEU A 53 -5.67 -9.00 -6.67
C LEU A 53 -6.98 -8.42 -7.20
N TRP A 54 -7.30 -7.18 -6.86
CA TRP A 54 -8.47 -6.49 -7.40
C TRP A 54 -8.38 -6.33 -8.92
N GLY A 55 -7.24 -5.85 -9.44
CA GLY A 55 -6.98 -5.74 -10.87
C GLY A 55 -7.04 -7.10 -11.58
N PHE A 56 -6.51 -8.14 -10.94
CA PHE A 56 -6.54 -9.51 -11.45
C PHE A 56 -7.97 -10.08 -11.50
N ILE A 57 -8.78 -9.88 -10.47
CA ILE A 57 -10.20 -10.28 -10.47
C ILE A 57 -10.95 -9.57 -11.60
N LEU A 58 -10.78 -8.24 -11.73
CA LEU A 58 -11.41 -7.48 -12.80
C LEU A 58 -10.99 -7.96 -14.19
N TYR A 59 -9.71 -8.29 -14.35
CA TYR A 59 -9.19 -8.88 -15.56
C TYR A 59 -9.89 -10.21 -15.90
N LEU A 60 -9.99 -11.13 -14.94
CA LEU A 60 -10.62 -12.44 -15.12
C LEU A 60 -12.11 -12.33 -15.47
N VAL A 61 -12.85 -11.50 -14.73
CA VAL A 61 -14.30 -11.29 -14.96
C VAL A 61 -14.58 -10.66 -16.32
N ARG A 62 -13.62 -9.94 -16.89
CA ARG A 62 -13.75 -9.21 -18.16
C ARG A 62 -13.02 -9.86 -19.33
N ILE A 63 -12.59 -11.12 -19.18
CA ILE A 63 -11.99 -11.89 -20.26
C ILE A 63 -12.93 -11.90 -21.47
N GLY A 64 -12.40 -11.56 -22.66
CA GLY A 64 -13.17 -11.53 -23.90
C GLY A 64 -13.93 -10.22 -24.15
N THR A 65 -13.82 -9.23 -23.27
CA THR A 65 -14.38 -7.88 -23.49
C THR A 65 -13.27 -6.86 -23.74
N GLU A 66 -13.58 -5.76 -24.43
CA GLU A 66 -12.65 -4.63 -24.63
C GLU A 66 -12.18 -4.00 -23.31
N ARG A 67 -12.92 -4.19 -22.21
CA ARG A 67 -12.60 -3.66 -20.87
C ARG A 67 -11.58 -4.48 -20.07
N ARG A 68 -10.97 -5.51 -20.66
CA ARG A 68 -9.91 -6.32 -20.04
C ARG A 68 -8.69 -5.48 -19.68
N GLU A 69 -8.38 -4.47 -20.49
CA GLU A 69 -7.22 -3.58 -20.30
C GLU A 69 -7.30 -2.79 -18.99
N GLU A 70 -8.51 -2.46 -18.52
CA GLU A 70 -8.67 -1.77 -17.24
C GLU A 70 -8.11 -2.58 -16.06
N GLY A 71 -8.29 -3.91 -16.07
CA GLY A 71 -7.72 -4.79 -15.05
C GLY A 71 -6.20 -4.84 -15.10
N ILE A 72 -5.63 -4.86 -16.32
CA ILE A 72 -4.18 -4.79 -16.54
C ILE A 72 -3.61 -3.48 -16.01
N HIS A 73 -4.26 -2.36 -16.34
CA HIS A 73 -3.80 -1.05 -15.89
C HIS A 73 -3.78 -0.96 -14.36
N ILE A 74 -4.81 -1.48 -13.67
CA ILE A 74 -4.83 -1.55 -12.19
C ILE A 74 -3.67 -2.41 -11.65
N MET A 75 -3.35 -3.52 -12.31
CA MET A 75 -2.19 -4.34 -11.93
C MET A 75 -0.87 -3.58 -12.11
N GLU A 76 -0.72 -2.73 -13.13
CA GLU A 76 0.46 -1.87 -13.32
C GLU A 76 0.63 -0.88 -12.15
N TRP A 77 -0.47 -0.27 -11.67
CA TRP A 77 -0.44 0.60 -10.48
C TRP A 77 0.06 -0.14 -9.23
N ALA A 78 -0.30 -1.42 -9.07
CA ALA A 78 0.20 -2.24 -7.97
C ALA A 78 1.72 -2.47 -8.04
N ILE A 79 2.29 -2.58 -9.24
CA ILE A 79 3.74 -2.68 -9.43
C ILE A 79 4.43 -1.39 -8.97
N GLY A 80 3.86 -0.22 -9.26
CA GLY A 80 4.36 1.06 -8.74
C GLY A 80 4.40 1.13 -7.21
N LEU A 81 3.37 0.56 -6.55
CA LEU A 81 3.36 0.39 -5.10
C LEU A 81 4.48 -0.54 -4.60
N ILE A 82 4.75 -1.65 -5.29
CA ILE A 82 5.86 -2.56 -4.93
C ILE A 82 7.21 -1.84 -5.01
N ILE A 83 7.44 -1.03 -6.05
CA ILE A 83 8.67 -0.23 -6.17
C ILE A 83 8.82 0.71 -4.95
N THR A 84 7.73 1.32 -4.50
CA THR A 84 7.72 2.17 -3.31
C THR A 84 8.14 1.40 -2.06
N VAL A 85 7.65 0.17 -1.89
CA VAL A 85 8.04 -0.72 -0.78
C VAL A 85 9.53 -1.04 -0.83
N ILE A 86 10.08 -1.33 -2.01
CA ILE A 86 11.52 -1.62 -2.18
C ILE A 86 12.36 -0.41 -1.75
N VAL A 87 11.97 0.80 -2.16
CA VAL A 87 12.67 2.04 -1.75
C VAL A 87 12.59 2.23 -0.23
N LEU A 88 11.42 2.02 0.38
CA LEU A 88 11.27 2.10 1.84
C LEU A 88 12.16 1.11 2.59
N ILE A 89 12.28 -0.13 2.08
CA ILE A 89 13.18 -1.14 2.65
C ILE A 89 14.64 -0.68 2.54
N GLY A 90 15.03 -0.09 1.40
CA GLY A 90 16.37 0.45 1.20
C GLY A 90 16.71 1.57 2.20
N ILE A 91 15.78 2.50 2.40
CA ILE A 91 15.93 3.59 3.38
C ILE A 91 15.97 3.04 4.80
N LEU A 92 15.09 2.09 5.15
CA LEU A 92 15.10 1.45 6.46
C LEU A 92 16.46 0.81 6.76
N ARG A 93 17.02 0.07 5.81
CA ARG A 93 18.35 -0.54 5.97
C ARG A 93 19.46 0.50 6.16
N TYR A 94 19.38 1.63 5.47
CA TYR A 94 20.31 2.74 5.64
C TYR A 94 20.18 3.42 7.02
N VAL A 95 18.97 3.54 7.56
CA VAL A 95 18.75 4.09 8.91
C VAL A 95 19.22 3.12 10.00
N GLN A 96 19.21 1.81 9.73
CA GLN A 96 19.63 0.76 10.66
C GLN A 96 21.13 0.44 10.63
N SER A 97 21.87 0.92 9.63
CA SER A 97 23.32 0.73 9.50
C SER A 97 24.12 1.72 10.32
#